data_AF-A0A1Y5TME4-F1
#
_entry.id   AF-A0A1Y5TME4-F1
#
_cell.length_a   1.000
_cell.length_b   1.000
_cell.length_c   1.000
_cell.angle_alpha   90.00
_cell.angle_beta   90.00
_cell.angle_gamma   90.00
#
_symmetry.space_group_name_H-M   'P 1'
#
loop_
_entity.id
_entity.type
_entity.pdbx_description
1 polymer ?
#
loop_
_entity_poly.entity_id
_entity_poly.type
_entity_poly.pdbx_seq_one_letter_code
_entity_poly.pdbx_strand_id
1 'polypeptide(L)'
;MSQQTYLGMKDGDLDGKPYAKFWTPEMQPLQPQVRDAAIHGNFASGMGIELEDASELLKPGYLVLENGHTKLASGKLLIACLTKMPNLTGEMFEWWMGWHYMEHQRYKLWHRYVQDKGPRSAGSRPCLGTIM
;
A
#
# COMPACT_ATOMS: atom_id res chain seq x y z
N MET A 1 26.07 12.50 13.05
CA MET A 1 26.41 11.74 11.82
C MET A 1 25.13 11.51 11.06
N SER A 2 25.02 11.97 9.82
CA SER A 2 23.86 11.71 8.97
C SER A 2 23.84 10.23 8.58
N GLN A 3 22.84 9.48 9.02
CA GLN A 3 22.64 8.11 8.53
C GLN A 3 22.28 8.18 7.04
N GLN A 4 23.09 7.53 6.19
CA GLN A 4 22.77 7.36 4.78
C GLN A 4 21.55 6.46 4.64
N THR A 5 20.48 7.02 4.08
CA THR A 5 19.29 6.25 3.69
C THR A 5 19.66 5.34 2.51
N TYR A 6 19.05 4.15 2.46
CA TYR A 6 19.25 3.20 1.37
C TYR A 6 17.93 2.51 1.01
N LEU A 7 17.81 2.10 -0.25
CA LEU A 7 16.62 1.41 -0.75
C LEU A 7 16.68 -0.08 -0.42
N GLY A 8 15.56 -0.64 0.03
CA GLY A 8 15.43 -2.07 0.29
C GLY A 8 16.26 -2.55 1.47
N MET A 9 16.86 -3.73 1.34
CA MET A 9 17.66 -4.38 2.38
C MET A 9 19.14 -4.35 2.02
N LYS A 10 20.00 -4.23 3.04
CA LYS A 10 21.44 -4.44 2.97
C LYS A 10 21.80 -5.81 3.56
N ASP A 11 22.99 -6.28 3.21
CA ASP A 11 23.58 -7.46 3.85
C ASP A 11 23.63 -7.23 5.37
N GLY A 12 23.16 -8.22 6.14
CA GLY A 12 23.06 -8.15 7.59
C GLY A 12 21.72 -7.65 8.16
N ASP A 13 20.86 -6.97 7.38
CA ASP A 13 19.59 -6.43 7.88
C ASP A 13 18.62 -7.50 8.39
N LEU A 14 18.75 -8.72 7.87
CA LEU A 14 17.87 -9.85 8.14
C LEU A 14 18.53 -10.94 9.00
N ASP A 15 19.77 -10.71 9.46
CA ASP A 15 20.51 -11.71 10.23
C ASP A 15 19.80 -12.01 11.56
N GLY A 16 19.55 -13.29 11.81
CA GLY A 16 18.83 -13.75 12.99
C GLY A 16 17.34 -13.38 13.03
N LYS A 17 16.77 -12.79 11.96
CA LYS A 17 15.34 -12.45 11.90
C LYS A 17 14.51 -13.66 11.47
N PRO A 18 13.48 -14.07 12.23
CA PRO A 18 12.68 -15.26 11.90
C PRO A 18 11.88 -15.11 10.59
N TYR A 19 11.64 -13.86 10.16
CA TYR A 19 10.92 -13.53 8.93
C TYR A 19 11.85 -13.33 7.72
N ALA A 20 13.17 -13.53 7.86
CA ALA A 20 14.13 -13.33 6.78
C ALA A 20 13.78 -14.14 5.52
N LYS A 21 13.24 -15.34 5.69
CA LYS A 21 12.80 -16.23 4.61
C LYS A 21 11.66 -15.67 3.74
N PHE A 22 10.95 -14.65 4.22
CA PHE A 22 9.86 -14.01 3.46
C PHE A 22 10.34 -12.82 2.63
N TRP A 23 11.62 -12.43 2.74
CA TRP A 23 12.18 -11.41 1.88
C TRP A 23 12.40 -11.95 0.47
N THR A 24 11.76 -11.32 -0.51
CA THR A 24 11.99 -11.57 -1.93
C THR A 24 12.33 -10.24 -2.61
N PRO A 25 13.52 -10.09 -3.21
CA PRO A 25 13.97 -8.84 -3.81
C PRO A 25 13.29 -8.51 -5.15
N GLU A 26 12.45 -9.40 -5.68
CA GLU A 26 11.70 -9.23 -6.93
C GLU A 26 10.19 -9.05 -6.67
N MET A 27 9.49 -8.23 -7.48
CA MET A 27 8.04 -7.96 -7.32
C MET A 27 7.39 -8.99 -8.18
N GLN A 28 6.36 -9.59 -7.61
CA GLN A 28 5.36 -10.19 -8.46
C GLN A 28 4.71 -9.11 -9.34
N PRO A 29 4.41 -9.44 -10.60
CA PRO A 29 3.77 -8.49 -11.50
C PRO A 29 2.44 -8.02 -10.94
N LEU A 30 2.04 -6.80 -11.33
CA LEU A 30 0.71 -6.28 -11.01
C LEU A 30 -0.37 -7.24 -11.53
N GLN A 31 -1.46 -7.37 -10.77
CA GLN A 31 -2.62 -8.13 -11.26
C GLN A 31 -3.12 -7.51 -12.58
N PRO A 32 -3.52 -8.32 -13.57
CA PRO A 32 -3.82 -7.84 -14.92
C PRO A 32 -4.77 -6.65 -14.95
N GLN A 33 -5.85 -6.68 -14.16
CA GLN A 33 -6.82 -5.58 -14.11
C GLN A 33 -6.23 -4.25 -13.61
N VAL A 34 -5.25 -4.30 -12.71
CA VAL A 34 -4.57 -3.10 -12.17
C VAL A 34 -3.59 -2.57 -13.21
N ARG A 35 -2.83 -3.47 -13.85
CA ARG A 35 -1.90 -3.11 -14.92
C ARG A 35 -2.63 -2.46 -16.08
N ASP A 36 -3.74 -3.06 -16.52
CA ASP A 36 -4.50 -2.59 -17.67
C ASP A 36 -5.14 -1.22 -17.37
N ALA A 37 -5.65 -1.01 -16.15
CA ALA A 37 -6.14 0.30 -15.71
C ALA A 37 -5.02 1.36 -15.64
N ALA A 38 -3.81 0.97 -15.20
CA ALA A 38 -2.66 1.87 -15.17
C ALA A 38 -2.21 2.29 -16.58
N ILE A 39 -2.24 1.36 -17.54
CA ILE A 39 -1.93 1.63 -18.96
C ILE A 39 -3.03 2.49 -19.62
N HIS A 40 -4.29 2.27 -19.26
CA HIS A 40 -5.42 3.03 -19.79
C HIS A 40 -5.31 4.54 -19.48
N GLY A 41 -4.78 4.88 -18.31
CA GLY A 41 -4.61 6.27 -17.89
C GLY A 41 -5.84 6.82 -17.17
N ASN A 42 -6.17 8.08 -17.42
CA ASN A 42 -7.19 8.80 -16.67
C ASN A 42 -8.61 8.48 -17.18
N PHE A 43 -9.48 8.01 -16.29
CA PHE A 43 -10.88 7.71 -16.58
C PHE A 43 -11.76 8.97 -16.52
N ALA A 44 -12.98 8.88 -17.07
CA ALA A 44 -13.95 9.97 -17.02
C ALA A 44 -14.34 10.32 -15.57
N SER A 45 -14.48 11.61 -15.27
CA SER A 45 -14.76 12.11 -13.90
C SER A 45 -16.03 11.51 -13.29
N GLY A 46 -17.09 11.34 -14.10
CA GLY A 46 -18.35 10.75 -13.67
C GLY A 46 -18.31 9.25 -13.33
N MET A 47 -17.17 8.58 -13.49
CA MET A 47 -16.97 7.20 -13.06
C MET A 47 -16.49 7.08 -11.60
N GLY A 48 -16.01 8.18 -11.01
CA GLY A 48 -15.59 8.22 -9.61
C GLY A 48 -16.72 8.59 -8.66
N ILE A 49 -16.55 8.27 -7.39
CA ILE A 49 -17.39 8.76 -6.29
C ILE A 49 -16.67 9.90 -5.56
N GLU A 50 -17.43 10.86 -5.05
CA GLU A 50 -16.89 11.90 -4.17
C GLU A 50 -16.72 11.34 -2.74
N LEU A 51 -15.93 12.04 -1.92
CA LEU A 51 -15.64 11.60 -0.54
C LEU A 51 -16.92 11.52 0.31
N GLU A 52 -17.84 12.44 0.04
CA GLU A 52 -19.15 12.54 0.69
C GLU A 52 -20.01 11.28 0.43
N ASP A 53 -19.74 10.55 -0.65
CA ASP A 53 -20.41 9.31 -1.05
C ASP A 53 -19.62 8.05 -0.63
N ALA A 54 -18.62 8.14 0.25
CA ALA A 54 -17.81 6.99 0.66
C ALA A 54 -18.62 5.82 1.25
N SER A 55 -19.83 6.07 1.75
CA SER A 55 -20.74 5.01 2.23
C SER A 55 -21.14 4.01 1.14
N GLU A 56 -21.03 4.38 -0.15
CA GLU A 56 -21.27 3.49 -1.29
C GLU A 56 -20.33 2.27 -1.29
N LEU A 57 -19.12 2.40 -0.70
CA LEU A 57 -18.15 1.30 -0.58
C LEU A 57 -18.64 0.13 0.30
N LEU A 58 -19.66 0.36 1.13
CA LEU A 58 -20.24 -0.67 2.01
C LEU A 58 -21.33 -1.48 1.32
N LYS A 59 -21.82 -1.02 0.16
CA LYS A 59 -22.88 -1.71 -0.57
C LYS A 59 -22.35 -2.99 -1.22
N PRO A 60 -23.16 -4.04 -1.34
CA PRO A 60 -22.75 -5.26 -2.01
C PRO A 60 -22.47 -4.99 -3.50
N GLY A 61 -21.43 -5.62 -4.04
CA GLY A 61 -21.03 -5.49 -5.43
C GLY A 61 -19.79 -4.62 -5.60
N TYR A 62 -19.68 -4.03 -6.78
CA TYR A 62 -18.54 -3.20 -7.18
C TYR A 62 -19.04 -1.83 -7.66
N LEU A 63 -18.23 -0.80 -7.42
CA LEU A 63 -18.41 0.51 -8.01
C LEU A 63 -18.06 0.49 -9.50
N VAL A 64 -18.40 1.60 -10.17
CA VAL A 64 -18.10 1.78 -11.60
C VAL A 64 -16.59 1.76 -11.87
N LEU A 65 -15.78 2.29 -10.93
CA LEU A 65 -14.33 2.36 -11.05
C LEU A 65 -13.64 1.67 -9.87
N GLU A 66 -13.35 0.37 -10.04
CA GLU A 66 -12.59 -0.43 -9.06
C GLU A 66 -11.07 -0.40 -9.25
N ASN A 67 -10.62 -0.05 -10.47
CA ASN A 67 -9.21 0.02 -10.82
C ASN A 67 -8.99 1.20 -11.77
N GLY A 68 -8.12 2.13 -11.39
CA GLY A 68 -7.77 3.29 -12.21
C GLY A 68 -7.73 4.57 -11.39
N HIS A 69 -7.67 5.70 -12.08
CA HIS A 69 -7.72 7.01 -11.44
C HIS A 69 -8.54 7.99 -12.27
N THR A 70 -9.15 8.96 -11.58
CA THR A 70 -9.87 10.06 -12.23
C THR A 70 -9.83 11.33 -11.39
N LYS A 71 -9.88 12.48 -12.06
CA LYS A 71 -10.08 13.78 -11.41
C LYS A 71 -11.58 14.02 -11.25
N LEU A 72 -12.00 14.19 -10.01
CA LEU A 72 -13.39 14.45 -9.65
C LEU A 72 -13.79 15.90 -9.96
N ALA A 73 -15.09 16.17 -9.98
CA ALA A 73 -15.61 17.52 -10.25
C ALA A 73 -15.19 18.52 -9.16
N SER A 74 -15.02 18.04 -7.92
CA SER A 74 -14.45 18.79 -6.81
C SER A 74 -12.97 19.17 -6.98
N GLY A 75 -12.29 18.64 -8.01
CA GLY A 75 -10.84 18.81 -8.23
C GLY A 75 -9.97 17.81 -7.45
N LYS A 76 -10.56 16.94 -6.63
CA LYS A 76 -9.87 15.84 -5.94
C LYS A 76 -9.46 14.74 -6.93
N LEU A 77 -8.45 13.94 -6.58
CA LEU A 77 -8.04 12.77 -7.36
C LEU A 77 -8.52 11.50 -6.65
N LEU A 78 -9.34 10.72 -7.33
CA LEU A 78 -9.70 9.36 -6.89
C LEU A 78 -8.71 8.38 -7.49
N ILE A 79 -8.15 7.48 -6.67
CA ILE A 79 -7.34 6.35 -7.10
C ILE A 79 -7.99 5.09 -6.52
N ALA A 80 -8.41 4.18 -7.39
CA ALA A 80 -8.99 2.89 -7.02
C ALA A 80 -8.06 1.76 -7.47
N CYS A 81 -7.87 0.76 -6.59
CA CYS A 81 -7.04 -0.39 -6.88
C CYS A 81 -7.55 -1.62 -6.12
N LEU A 82 -8.25 -2.51 -6.83
CA LEU A 82 -8.75 -3.76 -6.29
C LEU A 82 -7.66 -4.85 -6.37
N THR A 83 -7.10 -5.20 -5.21
CA THR A 83 -6.14 -6.29 -5.09
C THR A 83 -6.82 -7.56 -4.57
N LYS A 84 -6.92 -8.59 -5.42
CA LYS A 84 -7.46 -9.89 -4.99
C LYS A 84 -6.42 -10.65 -4.18
N MET A 85 -6.76 -11.04 -2.96
CA MET A 85 -5.89 -11.82 -2.06
C MET A 85 -6.56 -13.14 -1.70
N PRO A 86 -6.47 -14.17 -2.56
CA PRO A 86 -7.09 -15.46 -2.28
C PRO A 86 -6.48 -16.09 -1.03
N ASN A 87 -7.31 -16.71 -0.20
CA ASN A 87 -6.92 -17.36 1.06
C ASN A 87 -6.48 -16.41 2.19
N LEU A 88 -6.66 -15.10 2.05
CA LEU A 88 -6.48 -14.13 3.13
C LEU A 88 -7.80 -13.93 3.88
N THR A 89 -7.78 -14.03 5.21
CA THR A 89 -8.92 -13.65 6.07
C THR A 89 -8.78 -12.19 6.55
N GLY A 90 -9.88 -11.59 6.97
CA GLY A 90 -9.85 -10.25 7.58
C GLY A 90 -8.93 -10.18 8.80
N GLU A 91 -8.94 -11.21 9.65
CA GLU A 91 -8.08 -11.30 10.85
C GLU A 91 -6.58 -11.32 10.51
N MET A 92 -6.19 -12.01 9.42
CA MET A 92 -4.80 -12.02 8.96
C MET A 92 -4.35 -10.63 8.50
N PHE A 93 -5.23 -9.89 7.82
CA PHE A 93 -4.95 -8.52 7.38
C PHE A 93 -4.85 -7.56 8.56
N GLU A 94 -5.75 -7.66 9.52
CA GLU A 94 -5.72 -6.86 10.75
C GLU A 94 -4.44 -7.12 11.56
N TRP A 95 -4.08 -8.39 11.74
CA TRP A 95 -2.81 -8.78 12.37
C TRP A 95 -1.60 -8.20 11.63
N TRP A 96 -1.58 -8.29 10.30
CA TRP A 96 -0.51 -7.72 9.47
C TRP A 96 -0.38 -6.22 9.70
N MET A 97 -1.50 -5.49 9.70
CA MET A 97 -1.53 -4.04 9.95
C MET A 97 -1.00 -3.68 11.33
N GLY A 98 -1.14 -4.55 12.34
CA GLY A 98 -0.51 -4.40 13.65
C GLY A 98 0.99 -4.73 13.68
N TRP A 99 1.41 -5.77 12.96
CA TRP A 99 2.73 -6.36 13.08
C TRP A 99 3.82 -5.65 12.25
N HIS A 100 3.48 -5.19 11.04
CA HIS A 100 4.47 -4.78 10.04
C HIS A 100 5.07 -3.38 10.30
N TYR A 101 4.37 -2.49 11.01
CA TYR A 101 4.88 -1.12 11.28
C TYR A 101 5.87 -1.04 12.44
N MET A 102 5.96 -2.10 13.27
CA MET A 102 6.78 -2.13 14.48
C MET A 102 8.29 -2.09 14.19
N GLU A 103 8.69 -2.46 12.97
CA GLU A 103 10.08 -2.59 12.59
C GLU A 103 10.26 -2.30 11.09
N HIS A 104 11.29 -1.53 10.73
CA HIS A 104 11.50 -1.06 9.36
C HIS A 104 11.70 -2.20 8.37
N GLN A 105 12.40 -3.24 8.82
CA GLN A 105 12.65 -4.45 8.06
C GLN A 105 11.34 -5.17 7.71
N ARG A 106 10.33 -5.14 8.59
CA ARG A 106 9.02 -5.74 8.34
C ARG A 106 8.22 -4.93 7.33
N TYR A 107 8.26 -3.60 7.43
CA TYR A 107 7.60 -2.73 6.44
C TYR A 107 8.18 -2.94 5.03
N LYS A 108 9.49 -3.14 4.92
CA LYS A 108 10.16 -3.45 3.66
C LYS A 108 9.71 -4.79 3.05
N LEU A 109 9.24 -5.77 3.83
CA LEU A 109 8.61 -6.99 3.30
C LEU A 109 7.37 -6.67 2.47
N TRP A 110 6.63 -5.61 2.82
CA TRP A 110 5.45 -5.16 2.07
C TRP A 110 5.85 -4.52 0.74
N HIS A 111 6.76 -3.55 0.81
CA HIS A 111 7.21 -2.82 -0.38
C HIS A 111 8.73 -2.65 -0.34
N ARG A 112 9.41 -3.49 -1.12
CA ARG A 112 10.87 -3.62 -1.07
C ARG A 112 11.67 -2.45 -1.62
N TYR A 113 11.05 -1.52 -2.35
CA TYR A 113 11.71 -0.27 -2.78
C TYR A 113 11.51 0.88 -1.78
N VAL A 114 11.16 0.57 -0.53
CA VAL A 114 11.09 1.57 0.53
C VAL A 114 12.49 1.91 1.02
N GLN A 115 12.72 3.20 1.24
CA GLN A 115 13.95 3.70 1.85
C GLN A 115 13.98 3.37 3.34
N ASP A 116 15.11 2.88 3.83
CA ASP A 116 15.37 2.82 5.26
C ASP A 116 15.51 4.22 5.83
N LYS A 117 14.72 4.53 6.86
CA LYS A 117 14.75 5.82 7.55
C LYS A 117 15.40 5.76 8.94
N GLY A 118 16.09 4.66 9.30
CA GLY A 118 16.69 4.46 10.62
C GLY A 118 15.66 4.39 11.78
N PRO A 119 16.04 3.94 12.98
CA PRO A 119 15.10 3.78 14.08
C PRO A 119 14.40 5.11 14.43
N ARG A 120 13.07 5.06 14.53
CA ARG A 120 12.25 6.20 14.97
C ARG A 120 12.57 6.54 16.44
N SER A 121 12.73 7.82 16.75
CA SER A 121 12.78 8.28 18.14
C SER A 121 11.43 8.04 18.81
N ALA A 122 11.46 7.62 20.07
CA ALA A 122 10.27 7.49 20.92
C ALA A 122 9.61 8.87 21.05
N GLY A 123 8.52 9.09 20.32
CA GLY A 123 7.82 10.38 20.25
C GLY A 123 7.59 10.95 18.84
N SER A 124 8.14 10.32 17.81
CA SER A 124 7.75 10.66 16.43
C SER A 124 6.30 10.26 16.16
N ARG A 125 5.47 11.24 15.78
CA ARG A 125 4.07 11.02 15.39
C ARG A 125 4.03 9.92 14.31
N PRO A 126 3.06 8.99 14.36
CA PRO A 126 2.88 8.05 13.27
C PRO A 126 2.74 8.86 11.98
N CYS A 127 3.53 8.52 10.97
CA CYS A 127 3.30 9.00 9.62
C CYS A 127 1.96 8.42 9.17
N LEU A 128 0.86 9.06 9.55
CA LEU A 128 -0.27 9.17 8.66
C LEU A 128 0.29 9.78 7.38
N GLY A 129 0.59 8.94 6.39
CA GLY A 129 -0.04 9.21 5.11
C GLY A 129 -1.52 9.14 5.41
N THR A 130 -2.15 10.31 5.53
CA THR A 130 -3.58 10.46 5.76
C THR A 130 -4.32 9.58 4.77
N ILE A 131 -4.78 8.42 5.23
CA ILE A 131 -5.97 7.76 4.69
C ILE A 131 -7.11 8.36 5.49
N MET A 132 -7.53 9.55 5.06
CA MET A 132 -8.87 10.10 5.20
C MET A 132 -9.23 10.65 3.84
#